data_AF-A0A098EHG4-F1
#
_entry.id   AF-A0A098EHG4-F1
#
_cell.length_a   1.000
_cell.length_b   1.000
_cell.length_c   1.000
_cell.angle_alpha   90.00
_cell.angle_beta   90.00
_cell.angle_gamma   90.00
#
_symmetry.space_group_name_H-M   'P 1'
#
loop_
_entity.id
_entity.type
_entity.pdbx_description
1 polymer ?
#
loop_
_entity_poly.entity_id
_entity_poly.type
_entity_poly.pdbx_seq_one_letter_code
_entity_poly.pdbx_strand_id
1 'polypeptide(L)' 'MEMENLLPVKTRQELRTWLEEHAATEKCCWVVVSVKERPNTLLYLDVVEEAL' A
#
# COMPACT_ATOMS: atom_id res chain seq x y z
N MET A 1 3.56 -14.39 -12.32
CA MET A 1 2.70 -13.72 -11.33
C MET A 1 2.30 -12.40 -11.96
N GLU A 2 1.02 -12.23 -12.29
CA GLU A 2 0.50 -10.92 -12.69
C GLU A 2 0.37 -10.06 -11.42
N MET A 3 0.69 -8.77 -11.52
CA MET A 3 0.49 -7.84 -10.39
C MET A 3 -0.97 -7.40 -10.38
N GLU A 4 -1.82 -8.17 -9.71
CA GLU A 4 -3.22 -7.81 -9.46
C GLU A 4 -3.29 -6.71 -8.39
N ASN A 5 -4.15 -5.70 -8.56
CA ASN A 5 -4.34 -4.60 -7.59
C ASN A 5 -3.06 -3.78 -7.32
N LEU A 6 -2.37 -3.32 -8.37
CA LEU A 6 -1.32 -2.31 -8.23
C LEU A 6 -1.94 -0.94 -7.89
N LEU A 7 -1.74 -0.49 -6.66
CA LEU A 7 -2.39 0.70 -6.13
C LEU A 7 -1.55 1.96 -6.41
N PRO A 8 -2.15 3.03 -6.98
CA PRO A 8 -1.46 4.30 -7.22
C PRO A 8 -1.44 5.22 -5.97
N VAL A 9 -1.39 4.63 -4.77
CA VAL A 9 -1.40 5.35 -3.49
C VAL A 9 -0.04 5.99 -3.20
N LYS A 10 -0.06 7.15 -2.54
CA LYS A 10 1.12 7.97 -2.24
C LYS A 10 1.23 8.31 -0.77
N THR A 11 0.17 8.08 0.00
CA THR A 11 0.09 8.41 1.42
C THR A 11 -0.41 7.21 2.23
N ARG A 12 -0.03 7.19 3.52
CA ARG A 12 -0.44 6.15 4.47
C ARG A 12 -1.96 6.06 4.58
N GLN A 13 -2.64 7.21 4.58
CA GLN A 13 -4.10 7.27 4.68
C GLN A 13 -4.81 6.65 3.48
N GLU A 14 -4.31 6.88 2.25
CA GLU A 14 -4.88 6.27 1.05
C GLU A 14 -4.74 4.74 1.07
N LEU A 15 -3.59 4.23 1.53
CA LEU A 15 -3.38 2.78 1.70
C LEU A 15 -4.36 2.21 2.74
N ARG A 16 -4.50 2.87 3.89
CA ARG A 16 -5.44 2.45 4.95
C ARG A 16 -6.87 2.37 4.44
N THR A 17 -7.34 3.40 3.75
CA THR A 17 -8.71 3.42 3.20
C THR A 17 -8.93 2.25 2.24
N TRP A 18 -7.96 1.94 1.39
CA TRP A 18 -8.08 0.79 0.50
C TRP A 18 -8.15 -0.54 1.28
N LEU A 19 -7.30 -0.72 2.29
CA LEU A 19 -7.26 -1.92 3.12
C LEU A 19 -8.56 -2.11 3.91
N GLU A 20 -9.09 -1.05 4.51
CA GLU A 20 -10.37 -1.08 5.23
C GLU A 20 -11.53 -1.58 4.35
N GLU A 21 -11.53 -1.19 3.07
CA GLU A 21 -12.57 -1.57 2.11
C GLU A 21 -12.35 -2.97 1.50
N HIS A 22 -11.11 -3.40 1.30
CA HIS A 22 -10.78 -4.54 0.42
C HIS A 22 -10.08 -5.71 1.10
N ALA A 23 -9.54 -5.56 2.32
CA ALA A 23 -8.75 -6.61 2.97
C ALA A 23 -9.54 -7.89 3.27
N ALA A 24 -10.87 -7.81 3.31
CA ALA A 24 -11.74 -8.99 3.50
C ALA A 24 -12.00 -9.79 2.22
N THR A 25 -11.80 -9.19 1.04
CA THR A 25 -12.19 -9.78 -0.27
C THR A 25 -11.01 -9.98 -1.19
N GLU A 26 -10.04 -9.06 -1.19
CA GLU A 26 -8.86 -9.12 -2.04
C GLU A 26 -7.75 -9.95 -1.40
N LYS A 27 -7.12 -10.82 -2.19
CA LYS A 27 -6.06 -11.71 -1.70
C LYS A 27 -4.71 -11.01 -1.57
N CYS A 28 -4.49 -9.96 -2.35
CA CYS A 28 -3.26 -9.20 -2.36
C CYS A 28 -3.46 -7.81 -2.97
N CYS A 29 -2.52 -6.92 -2.68
CA CYS A 29 -2.31 -5.66 -3.41
C CYS A 29 -0.81 -5.40 -3.56
N TRP A 30 -0.45 -4.57 -4.53
CA TRP A 30 0.91 -4.12 -4.73
C TRP A 30 0.96 -2.61 -4.55
N VAL A 31 1.98 -2.14 -3.83
CA VAL A 31 2.24 -0.71 -3.62
C VAL A 31 3.69 -0.41 -3.93
N VAL A 32 3.93 0.77 -4.50
CA VAL A 32 5.29 1.25 -4.75
C VAL A 32 5.81 1.93 -3.49
N VAL A 33 6.92 1.42 -2.96
CA VAL A 33 7.53 1.93 -1.73
C VAL A 33 8.95 2.42 -1.96
N SER A 34 9.43 3.23 -1.03
CA SER A 34 10.83 3.62 -0.91
C SER A 34 11.34 3.29 0.49
N VAL A 35 12.60 2.86 0.57
CA VAL A 35 13.29 2.66 1.87
C VAL A 35 13.73 3.99 2.47
N LYS A 36 13.89 5.03 1.65
CA LYS A 36 14.23 6.40 2.07
C LYS A 36 13.06 7.34 1.84
N GLU A 37 12.93 8.36 2.67
CA GLU A 37 11.92 9.40 2.48
C GLU A 37 12.04 10.05 1.10
N ARG A 38 10.92 10.13 0.38
CA ARG A 38 10.79 10.79 -0.91
C ARG A 38 9.40 11.40 -1.02
N PRO A 39 9.25 12.56 -1.69
CA PRO A 39 7.95 13.12 -1.96
C PRO A 39 7.07 12.11 -2.71
N ASN A 40 5.78 12.03 -2.35
CA ASN A 40 4.78 11.21 -3.02
C ASN A 40 5.14 9.72 -3.10
N THR A 41 5.82 9.17 -2.09
CA THR A 41 6.13 7.74 -2.02
C THR A 41 5.95 7.25 -0.60
N LEU A 42 5.35 6.06 -0.45
CA LEU A 42 5.21 5.40 0.84
C LEU A 42 6.56 4.88 1.34
N LEU A 43 6.82 5.03 2.63
CA LEU A 43 7.94 4.35 3.27
C LEU A 43 7.62 2.86 3.42
N TYR A 44 8.63 2.02 3.22
CA TYR A 44 8.51 0.58 3.42
C TYR A 44 7.90 0.22 4.78
N LEU A 45 8.38 0.86 5.85
CA LEU A 45 7.89 0.59 7.22
C LEU A 45 6.42 0.97 7.38
N ASP A 46 6.00 2.13 6.86
CA ASP A 46 4.61 2.57 6.88
C ASP A 46 3.68 1.53 6.24
N VAL A 47 4.07 0.99 5.07
CA VAL A 47 3.27 -0.03 4.38
C VAL A 47 3.18 -1.32 5.18
N VAL A 48 4.29 -1.74 5.79
CA VAL A 48 4.30 -2.95 6.64
C VAL A 48 3.39 -2.76 7.85
N GLU A 49 3.43 -1.59 8.49
CA GLU A 49 2.57 -1.28 9.64
C GLU A 49 1.08 -1.27 9.28
N GLU A 50 0.69 -0.71 8.12
CA GLU A 50 -0.72 -0.71 7.70
C GLU A 50 -1.25 -2.10 7.30
N ALA A 51 -0.37 -3.01 6.91
CA ALA A 51 -0.73 -4.36 6.47
C ALA A 51 -0.72 -5.43 7.58
N LEU A 52 -0.32 -5.08 8.81
CA LEU A 52 -0.30 -5.95 10.00
C LEU A 52 -1.66 -5.97 10.72
#